data_AF-A0A950W9V2-F1
#
_entry.id   AF-A0A950W9V2-F1
#
_cell.length_a   1.000
_cell.length_b   1.000
_cell.length_c   1.000
_cell.angle_alpha   90.00
_cell.angle_beta   90.00
_cell.angle_gamma   90.00
#
_symmetry.space_group_name_H-M   'P 1'
#
loop_
_entity.id
_entity.type
_entity.pdbx_description
1 polymer ?
#
loop_
_entity_poly.entity_id
_entity_poly.type
_entity_poly.pdbx_seq_one_letter_code
_entity_poly.pdbx_strand_id
1 'polypeptide(L)' 'MQSPVALIPQLAGHIIASGGKRLRPMLTLGCARLCGYEGTRHVALAAAVEFIHTATLLHDDVVDASDLRRG' A
#
# COMPACT_ATOMS: atom_id res chain seq x y z
N MET A 1 -4.70 -10.12 6.18
CA MET A 1 -3.31 -10.16 6.67
C MET A 1 -3.36 -10.75 8.07
N GLN A 2 -2.72 -11.89 8.32
CA GLN A 2 -2.73 -12.55 9.64
C GLN A 2 -1.34 -12.41 10.25
N SER A 3 -1.26 -11.96 11.49
CA SER A 3 -0.01 -11.86 12.25
C SER A 3 -0.30 -12.10 13.73
N PRO A 4 0.60 -12.79 14.45
CA PRO A 4 0.53 -12.89 15.92
C PRO A 4 0.75 -11.55 16.62
N VAL A 5 1.32 -10.55 15.93
CA VAL A 5 1.48 -9.19 16.43
C VAL A 5 0.24 -8.39 16.11
N ALA A 6 -0.57 -8.08 17.12
CA ALA A 6 -1.88 -7.42 16.98
C ALA A 6 -1.84 -6.06 16.26
N LEU A 7 -0.71 -5.35 16.31
CA LEU A 7 -0.54 -4.07 15.62
C LEU A 7 -0.60 -4.22 14.09
N ILE A 8 -0.10 -5.34 13.55
CA ILE A 8 -0.02 -5.57 12.09
C ILE A 8 -1.42 -5.64 11.42
N PRO A 9 -2.38 -6.46 11.89
CA PRO A 9 -3.72 -6.48 11.32
C PRO A 9 -4.52 -5.20 11.60
N GLN A 10 -4.26 -4.51 12.71
CA GLN A 10 -4.89 -3.21 12.98
C GLN A 10 -4.44 -2.17 11.94
N LEU A 11 -3.15 -2.12 11.66
CA LEU A 11 -2.57 -1.23 10.66
C LEU A 11 -3.07 -1.59 9.26
N ALA A 12 -3.08 -2.89 8.91
CA ALA A 12 -3.68 -3.36 7.67
C ALA A 12 -5.18 -3.00 7.54
N GLY A 13 -5.92 -3.06 8.65
CA GLY A 13 -7.32 -2.65 8.72
C GLY A 13 -7.50 -1.15 8.44
N HIS A 14 -6.65 -0.31 9.05
CA HIS A 14 -6.64 1.12 8.79
C HIS A 14 -6.39 1.43 7.31
N ILE A 15 -5.43 0.73 6.68
CA ILE A 15 -5.07 0.83 5.26
C ILE A 15 -6.20 0.42 4.30
N ILE A 16 -6.98 -0.59 4.68
CA ILE A 16 -8.13 -1.04 3.89
C ILE A 16 -9.28 -0.04 4.04
N ALA A 17 -9.49 0.48 5.26
CA ALA A 17 -10.60 1.37 5.61
C ALA A 17 -10.40 2.83 5.19
N SER A 18 -9.16 3.32 5.12
CA SER A 18 -8.84 4.71 4.75
C SER A 18 -9.18 5.07 3.31
N GLY A 19 -9.57 4.08 2.49
CA GLY A 19 -9.97 4.30 1.10
C GLY A 19 -8.79 4.70 0.22
N GLY A 20 -9.00 4.69 -1.09
CA GLY A 20 -7.95 5.05 -2.04
C GLY A 20 -8.43 4.92 -3.47
N LYS A 21 -7.93 5.78 -4.35
CA LYS A 21 -8.29 5.76 -5.78
C LYS A 21 -7.79 4.51 -6.50
N ARG A 22 -6.93 3.71 -5.85
CA ARG A 22 -6.29 2.47 -6.36
C ARG A 22 -5.67 2.65 -7.75
N LEU A 23 -5.20 3.85 -8.07
CA LEU A 23 -4.62 4.15 -9.38
C LEU A 23 -3.36 3.33 -9.65
N ARG A 24 -2.51 3.12 -8.64
CA ARG A 24 -1.25 2.38 -8.77
C ARG A 24 -1.48 0.91 -9.15
N PRO A 25 -2.28 0.11 -8.40
CA PRO A 25 -2.55 -1.27 -8.81
C PRO A 25 -3.27 -1.33 -10.17
N MET A 26 -4.18 -0.41 -10.48
CA MET A 26 -4.83 -0.36 -11.80
C MET A 26 -3.81 -0.13 -12.94
N LEU A 27 -2.86 0.78 -12.75
CA LEU A 27 -1.79 1.02 -13.71
C LEU A 27 -0.89 -0.20 -13.86
N THR A 28 -0.51 -0.88 -12.76
CA THR A 28 0.29 -2.10 -12.83
C THR A 28 -0.40 -3.20 -13.63
N LEU A 29 -1.70 -3.45 -13.37
CA LEU A 29 -2.48 -4.43 -14.11
C LEU A 29 -2.67 -4.02 -15.58
N GLY A 30 -2.93 -2.73 -15.83
CA GLY A 30 -3.08 -2.17 -17.18
C GLY A 30 -1.82 -2.33 -18.02
N CYS A 31 -0.65 -1.98 -17.47
CA CYS A 31 0.64 -2.15 -18.14
C CYS A 31 0.96 -3.62 -18.41
N ALA A 32 0.66 -4.53 -17.47
CA ALA A 32 0.85 -5.96 -17.70
C ALA A 32 0.03 -6.45 -18.92
N ARG A 33 -1.22 -6.02 -19.03
CA ARG A 33 -2.08 -6.31 -20.19
C ARG A 33 -1.56 -5.68 -21.48
N LEU A 34 -1.17 -4.41 -21.43
CA LEU A 34 -0.60 -3.68 -22.59
C LEU A 34 0.68 -4.34 -23.12
N CYS A 35 1.49 -4.93 -22.25
CA CYS A 35 2.70 -5.66 -22.61
C CYS A 35 2.46 -7.13 -22.99
N GLY A 36 1.21 -7.60 -23.04
CA GLY A 36 0.88 -9.00 -23.39
C GLY A 36 1.31 -10.02 -22.33
N TYR A 37 1.39 -9.64 -21.05
CA TYR A 37 1.75 -10.58 -19.99
C TYR A 37 0.57 -11.52 -19.65
N GLU A 38 0.78 -12.83 -19.83
CA GLU A 38 -0.27 -13.84 -19.61
C GLU A 38 -0.19 -14.55 -18.25
N GLY A 39 0.88 -14.34 -17.48
CA GLY A 39 1.04 -14.95 -16.17
C GLY A 39 0.25 -14.22 -15.07
N THR A 40 0.31 -14.71 -13.82
CA THR A 40 -0.48 -14.17 -12.70
C THR A 40 0.29 -13.24 -11.77
N ARG A 41 1.62 -13.12 -11.94
CA ARG A 41 2.50 -12.36 -11.02
C ARG A 41 2.14 -10.88 -10.91
N HIS A 42 1.56 -10.32 -11.96
CA HIS A 42 1.14 -8.92 -12.02
C HIS A 42 0.08 -8.57 -10.95
N VAL A 43 -0.71 -9.55 -10.49
CA VAL A 43 -1.66 -9.36 -9.38
C VAL A 43 -0.93 -9.16 -8.06
N ALA A 44 0.03 -10.05 -7.74
CA ALA A 44 0.85 -9.93 -6.54
C ALA A 44 1.71 -8.65 -6.56
N LEU A 45 2.22 -8.27 -7.73
CA LEU A 45 2.95 -7.01 -7.92
C LEU A 45 2.05 -5.79 -7.70
N ALA A 46 0.83 -5.78 -8.24
CA ALA A 46 -0.12 -4.69 -8.02
C ALA A 46 -0.43 -4.51 -6.52
N ALA A 47 -0.61 -5.62 -5.79
CA ALA A 47 -0.80 -5.59 -4.34
C ALA A 47 0.46 -5.08 -3.61
N ALA A 48 1.65 -5.55 -3.99
CA ALA A 48 2.91 -5.13 -3.40
C ALA A 48 3.17 -3.62 -3.58
N VAL A 49 2.91 -3.09 -4.78
CA VAL A 49 3.03 -1.64 -5.06
C VAL A 49 2.10 -0.83 -4.16
N GLU A 50 0.86 -1.26 -3.99
CA GLU A 50 -0.09 -0.55 -3.11
C GLU A 50 0.30 -0.67 -1.63
N PHE A 51 0.86 -1.81 -1.20
CA PHE A 51 1.39 -1.93 0.16
C PHE A 51 2.57 -1.00 0.41
N ILE A 52 3.51 -0.90 -0.53
CA ILE A 52 4.64 0.03 -0.41
C ILE A 52 4.11 1.47 -0.33
N HIS A 53 3.22 1.86 -1.24
CA HIS A 53 2.62 3.19 -1.20
C HIS A 53 1.92 3.47 0.14
N THR A 54 1.20 2.49 0.67
CA THR A 54 0.50 2.74 1.93
C THR A 54 1.45 2.81 3.12
N ALA A 55 2.55 2.04 3.09
CA ALA A 55 3.61 2.16 4.09
C ALA A 55 4.27 3.55 4.06
N THR A 56 4.42 4.18 2.88
CA THR A 56 4.93 5.56 2.82
C THR A 56 3.94 6.55 3.41
N LEU A 57 2.63 6.41 3.14
CA LEU A 57 1.62 7.28 3.76
C LEU A 57 1.63 7.18 5.28
N LEU A 58 1.69 5.97 5.84
CA LEU A 58 1.81 5.77 7.29
C LEU A 58 3.07 6.44 7.84
N HIS A 59 4.20 6.28 7.14
CA HIS A 59 5.45 6.90 7.55
C HIS A 59 5.34 8.43 7.51
N ASP A 60 4.72 8.99 6.48
CA ASP A 60 4.45 10.42 6.33
C ASP A 60 3.54 10.90 7.48
N ASP A 61 2.45 10.18 7.80
CA ASP A 61 1.55 10.52 8.92
C ASP A 61 2.29 10.56 10.26
N VAL A 62 3.23 9.63 10.50
CA VAL A 62 4.06 9.62 11.72
C VAL A 62 5.05 10.78 11.74
N VAL A 63 5.67 11.10 10.60
CA VAL A 63 6.59 12.25 10.49
C VAL A 63 5.83 13.57 10.68
N ASP A 64 4.66 13.70 10.07
CA ASP A 64 3.83 14.91 10.10
C ASP A 64 3.19 15.14 11.48
N ALA A 65 2.88 14.08 12.22
CA ALA A 65 2.39 14.15 13.61
C ALA A 65 3.52 14.32 14.65
N SER A 66 4.79 14.37 14.25
CA SER A 66 5.88 14.67 15.18
C SER A 66 5.94 16.18 15.48
N ASP A 67 5.37 16.56 16.62
CA ASP A 67 5.36 17.94 17.13
C ASP A 67 6.77 18.56 17.34
N LEU A 68 7.85 17.77 17.23
CA LEU A 68 9.21 18.26 17.45
C LEU A 68 9.83 18.88 16.19
N ARG A 69 9.25 20.00 15.77
CA ARG A 69 9.88 20.92 14.81
C ARG A 69 10.92 21.78 15.54
N ARG A 70 12.06 21.20 15.93
CA ARG A 70 13.19 21.90 16.59
C ARG A 70 12.75 22.98 17.60
N GLY A 71 12.27 22.54 18.75
CA GLY A 71 12.67 23.10 20.03
C GLY A 71 13.73 22.19 20.61
#